data_AF-A0A256J135-F1
#
_entry.id   AF-A0A256J135-F1
#
_cell.length_a   1.000
_cell.length_b   1.000
_cell.length_c   1.000
_cell.angle_alpha   90.00
_cell.angle_beta   90.00
_cell.angle_gamma   90.00
#
_symmetry.space_group_name_H-M   'P 1'
#
loop_
_entity.id
_entity.type
_entity.pdbx_description
1 polymer ?
#
loop_
_entity_poly.entity_id
_entity_poly.type
_entity_poly.pdbx_seq_one_letter_code
_entity_poly.pdbx_strand_id
1 'polypeptide(L)'
;MTVLDQVSTIEERHGKASDLAKDAEKTNERRKEAERKNNAFQSLRSKIEDIQSEYETLRKWRSLADAMGVAYDADAIDQLKRKMTTKLKTITETEFDGFEDDQEIRDLEADFVDYSAEIDDQQADIQQQIETRSDELLDELATKWTVLRIPDVGSEDDEQLIEEFQQFLRDHRDGNLQQVPAARYNELSEQYDDIRISFDVVQDEYDIGDEAMSELKKLLNNTQVTLAEIDEDVLKDLKNLSQFSQLLTIQFKEDT
;
A
#
# COMPACT_ATOMS: atom_id res chain seq x y z
N MET A 1 -48.42 -44.82 -58.10
CA MET A 1 -48.31 -44.53 -56.66
C MET A 1 -49.51 -45.17 -55.98
N THR A 2 -49.27 -46.14 -55.11
CA THR A 2 -50.29 -46.86 -54.36
C THR A 2 -50.55 -46.17 -53.02
N VAL A 3 -51.67 -46.50 -52.35
CA VAL A 3 -51.93 -46.03 -50.98
C VAL A 3 -50.81 -46.44 -50.02
N LEU A 4 -50.21 -47.61 -50.24
CA LEU A 4 -49.02 -48.08 -49.49
C LEU A 4 -47.80 -47.18 -49.71
N ASP A 5 -47.54 -46.72 -50.93
CA ASP A 5 -46.43 -45.78 -51.21
C ASP A 5 -46.66 -44.43 -50.48
N GLN A 6 -47.91 -43.98 -50.40
CA GLN A 6 -48.27 -42.74 -49.69
C GLN A 6 -48.11 -42.87 -48.18
N VAL A 7 -48.55 -43.99 -47.59
CA VAL A 7 -48.37 -44.28 -46.15
C VAL A 7 -46.88 -44.35 -45.80
N SER A 8 -46.08 -45.07 -46.59
CA SER A 8 -44.63 -45.16 -46.38
C SER A 8 -43.94 -43.79 -46.47
N THR A 9 -44.36 -42.94 -47.42
CA THR A 9 -43.84 -41.56 -47.53
C THR A 9 -44.20 -40.71 -46.29
N ILE A 10 -45.40 -40.89 -45.72
CA ILE A 10 -45.83 -40.18 -44.52
C ILE A 10 -45.03 -40.63 -43.30
N GLU A 11 -44.80 -41.93 -43.14
CA GLU A 11 -43.98 -42.49 -42.07
C GLU A 11 -42.53 -41.99 -42.15
N GLU A 12 -41.94 -41.95 -43.34
CA GLU A 12 -40.60 -41.40 -43.55
C GLU A 12 -40.52 -39.90 -43.18
N ARG A 13 -41.53 -39.11 -43.57
CA ARG A 13 -41.61 -37.69 -43.21
C ARG A 13 -41.80 -37.47 -41.71
N HIS A 14 -42.60 -38.30 -41.05
CA HIS A 14 -42.78 -38.26 -39.60
C HIS A 14 -41.46 -38.59 -38.88
N GLY A 15 -40.72 -39.60 -39.34
CA GLY A 15 -39.38 -39.91 -38.84
C GLY A 15 -38.44 -38.72 -38.92
N LYS A 16 -38.34 -38.09 -40.11
CA LYS A 16 -37.54 -36.89 -40.32
C LYS A 16 -37.95 -35.72 -39.42
N ALA A 17 -39.24 -35.51 -39.21
CA ALA A 17 -39.73 -34.47 -38.30
C ALA A 17 -39.37 -34.75 -36.83
N SER A 18 -39.41 -36.01 -36.40
CA SER A 18 -38.99 -36.42 -35.05
C SER A 18 -37.49 -36.23 -34.84
N ASP A 19 -36.66 -36.57 -35.83
CA ASP A 19 -35.21 -36.36 -35.75
C ASP A 19 -34.87 -34.86 -35.69
N LEU A 20 -35.51 -34.03 -36.52
CA LEU A 20 -35.37 -32.58 -36.47
C LEU A 20 -35.76 -31.98 -35.11
N ALA A 21 -36.82 -32.51 -34.47
CA ALA A 21 -37.23 -32.04 -33.16
C ALA A 21 -36.17 -32.35 -32.08
N LYS A 22 -35.56 -33.54 -32.13
CA LYS A 22 -34.45 -33.92 -31.22
C LYS A 22 -33.21 -33.06 -31.44
N ASP A 23 -32.89 -32.76 -32.70
CA ASP A 23 -31.75 -31.89 -33.03
C ASP A 23 -31.98 -30.44 -32.56
N ALA A 24 -33.22 -29.94 -32.67
CA ALA A 24 -33.59 -28.64 -32.14
C ALA A 24 -33.49 -28.58 -30.60
N GLU A 25 -33.90 -29.65 -29.91
CA GLU A 25 -33.77 -29.76 -28.44
C GLU A 25 -32.30 -29.72 -28.00
N LYS A 26 -31.45 -30.56 -28.60
CA LYS A 26 -29.99 -30.55 -28.33
C LYS A 26 -29.35 -29.20 -28.61
N THR A 27 -29.77 -28.52 -29.68
CA THR A 27 -29.27 -27.19 -30.03
C THR A 27 -29.67 -26.16 -28.97
N ASN A 28 -30.90 -26.24 -28.46
CA ASN A 28 -31.37 -25.34 -27.41
C ASN A 28 -30.68 -25.60 -26.07
N GLU A 29 -30.37 -26.86 -25.74
CA GLU A 29 -29.56 -27.22 -24.57
C GLU A 29 -28.16 -26.63 -24.66
N ARG A 30 -27.46 -26.84 -25.80
CA ARG A 30 -26.14 -26.24 -26.05
C ARG A 30 -26.17 -24.71 -25.93
N ARG A 31 -27.22 -24.07 -26.44
CA ARG A 31 -27.38 -22.61 -26.31
C ARG A 31 -27.51 -22.19 -24.85
N LYS A 32 -28.32 -22.89 -24.06
CA LYS A 32 -28.48 -22.59 -22.62
C LYS A 32 -27.19 -22.78 -21.84
N GLU A 33 -26.43 -23.82 -22.16
CA GLU A 33 -25.13 -24.08 -21.55
C GLU A 33 -24.12 -22.97 -21.89
N ALA A 34 -24.04 -22.59 -23.18
CA ALA A 34 -23.21 -21.48 -23.61
C ALA A 34 -23.61 -20.15 -22.94
N GLU A 35 -24.91 -19.89 -22.78
CA GLU A 35 -25.42 -18.71 -22.05
C GLU A 35 -24.95 -18.72 -20.58
N ARG A 36 -24.98 -19.87 -19.89
CA ARG A 36 -24.49 -19.98 -18.51
C ARG A 36 -22.98 -19.77 -18.41
N LYS A 37 -22.19 -20.40 -19.27
CA LYS A 37 -20.73 -20.22 -19.34
C LYS A 37 -20.37 -18.75 -19.59
N ASN A 38 -21.06 -18.09 -20.53
CA ASN A 38 -20.82 -16.68 -20.84
C ASN A 38 -21.13 -15.76 -19.64
N ASN A 39 -22.21 -16.04 -18.90
CA ASN A 39 -22.52 -15.29 -17.67
C ASN A 39 -21.44 -15.50 -16.59
N ALA A 40 -20.93 -16.72 -16.44
CA ALA A 40 -19.84 -17.00 -15.50
C ALA A 40 -18.54 -16.26 -15.91
N PHE A 41 -18.20 -16.24 -17.20
CA PHE A 41 -17.06 -15.46 -17.69
C PHE A 41 -17.21 -13.95 -17.47
N GLN A 42 -18.42 -13.41 -17.59
CA GLN A 42 -18.67 -11.99 -17.29
C GLN A 42 -18.43 -11.69 -15.81
N SER A 43 -18.86 -12.57 -14.91
CA SER A 43 -18.60 -12.44 -13.46
C SER A 43 -17.10 -12.53 -13.17
N LEU A 44 -16.43 -13.56 -13.69
CA LEU A 44 -14.99 -13.76 -13.55
C LEU A 44 -14.19 -12.56 -14.07
N ARG A 45 -14.58 -11.99 -15.22
CA ARG A 45 -13.94 -10.79 -15.76
C ARG A 45 -14.03 -9.61 -14.78
N SER A 46 -15.19 -9.37 -14.18
CA SER A 46 -15.35 -8.32 -13.16
C SER A 46 -14.38 -8.54 -12.00
N LYS A 47 -14.22 -9.78 -11.53
CA LYS A 47 -13.30 -10.12 -10.44
C LYS A 47 -11.83 -9.92 -10.80
N ILE A 48 -11.45 -10.21 -12.03
CA ILE A 48 -10.10 -9.94 -12.53
C ILE A 48 -9.84 -8.43 -12.61
N GLU A 49 -10.82 -7.64 -13.05
CA GLU A 49 -10.71 -6.17 -13.10
C GLU A 49 -10.59 -5.56 -11.69
N ASP A 50 -11.39 -6.04 -10.72
CA ASP A 50 -11.32 -5.63 -9.31
C ASP A 50 -9.91 -5.93 -8.74
N ILE A 51 -9.42 -7.15 -8.90
CA ILE A 51 -8.10 -7.57 -8.43
C ILE A 51 -6.96 -6.77 -9.07
N GLN A 52 -7.10 -6.39 -10.34
CA GLN A 52 -6.07 -5.57 -10.98
C GLN A 52 -5.90 -4.24 -10.23
N SER A 53 -7.01 -3.59 -9.88
CA SER A 53 -7.01 -2.33 -9.13
C SER A 53 -6.45 -2.52 -7.71
N GLU A 54 -6.85 -3.59 -7.03
CA GLU A 54 -6.35 -3.94 -5.69
C GLU A 54 -4.84 -4.23 -5.72
N TYR A 55 -4.36 -4.99 -6.70
CA TYR A 55 -2.94 -5.31 -6.84
C TYR A 55 -2.09 -4.08 -7.21
N GLU A 56 -2.63 -3.14 -8.00
CA GLU A 56 -1.98 -1.85 -8.26
C GLU A 56 -1.82 -1.04 -6.97
N THR A 57 -2.79 -1.10 -6.07
CA THR A 57 -2.73 -0.46 -4.75
C THR A 57 -1.69 -1.13 -3.85
N LEU A 58 -1.70 -2.46 -3.76
CA LEU A 58 -0.66 -3.23 -3.06
C LEU A 58 0.76 -2.92 -3.60
N ARG A 59 0.91 -2.77 -4.92
CA ARG A 59 2.19 -2.41 -5.53
C ARG A 59 2.68 -1.03 -5.08
N LYS A 60 1.79 -0.05 -4.92
CA LYS A 60 2.16 1.27 -4.40
C LYS A 60 2.59 1.18 -2.94
N TRP A 61 1.83 0.47 -2.11
CA TRP A 61 2.18 0.21 -0.71
C TRP A 61 3.55 -0.44 -0.58
N ARG A 62 3.78 -1.51 -1.33
CA ARG A 62 5.07 -2.22 -1.41
C ARG A 62 6.21 -1.27 -1.75
N SER A 63 6.03 -0.44 -2.79
CA SER A 63 7.08 0.49 -3.21
C SER A 63 7.42 1.53 -2.15
N LEU A 64 6.43 1.98 -1.38
CA LEU A 64 6.64 2.89 -0.26
C LEU A 64 7.36 2.19 0.89
N ALA A 65 6.94 0.97 1.25
CA ALA A 65 7.60 0.17 2.27
C ALA A 65 9.09 -0.09 1.92
N ASP A 66 9.36 -0.45 0.66
CA ASP A 66 10.74 -0.62 0.15
C ASP A 66 11.56 0.66 0.31
N ALA A 67 10.98 1.83 0.00
CA ALA A 67 11.65 3.13 0.12
C ALA A 67 11.91 3.52 1.59
N MET A 68 10.95 3.25 2.48
CA MET A 68 11.03 3.52 3.91
C MET A 68 11.90 2.50 4.68
N GLY A 69 12.35 1.41 4.02
CA GLY A 69 13.12 0.35 4.66
C GLY A 69 12.30 -0.51 5.63
N VAL A 70 10.98 -0.58 5.40
CA VAL A 70 10.03 -1.27 6.27
C VAL A 70 9.91 -2.74 5.85
N ALA A 71 9.92 -3.65 6.83
CA ALA A 71 9.80 -5.08 6.58
C ALA A 71 8.34 -5.50 6.32
N TYR A 72 8.16 -6.39 5.35
CA TYR A 72 6.89 -7.07 5.04
C TYR A 72 7.20 -8.43 4.40
N ASP A 73 6.21 -9.31 4.28
CA ASP A 73 6.39 -10.63 3.65
C ASP A 73 6.41 -10.54 2.11
N ALA A 74 7.56 -10.13 1.57
CA ALA A 74 7.76 -10.05 0.12
C ALA A 74 7.60 -11.41 -0.59
N ASP A 75 7.91 -12.51 0.09
CA ASP A 75 7.77 -13.86 -0.46
C ASP A 75 6.29 -14.25 -0.60
N ALA A 76 5.44 -13.89 0.36
CA ALA A 76 3.99 -14.09 0.26
C ALA A 76 3.40 -13.33 -0.94
N ILE A 77 3.76 -12.06 -1.13
CA ILE A 77 3.29 -11.25 -2.27
C ILE A 77 3.76 -11.84 -3.61
N ASP A 78 5.01 -12.27 -3.70
CA ASP A 78 5.53 -12.89 -4.91
C ASP A 78 4.89 -14.26 -5.19
N GLN A 79 4.54 -15.03 -4.15
CA GLN A 79 3.76 -16.25 -4.27
C GLN A 79 2.34 -15.98 -4.79
N LEU A 80 1.64 -14.99 -4.21
CA LEU A 80 0.31 -14.55 -4.65
C LEU A 80 0.33 -14.13 -6.13
N LYS A 81 1.33 -13.33 -6.53
CA LYS A 81 1.53 -12.97 -7.94
C LYS A 81 1.69 -14.19 -8.84
N ARG A 82 2.45 -15.21 -8.42
CA ARG A 82 2.64 -16.45 -9.18
C ARG A 82 1.35 -17.26 -9.28
N LYS A 83 0.57 -17.37 -8.20
CA LYS A 83 -0.75 -18.03 -8.18
C LYS A 83 -1.68 -17.38 -9.21
N MET A 84 -1.86 -16.06 -9.12
CA MET A 84 -2.69 -15.28 -10.05
C MET A 84 -2.23 -15.41 -11.51
N THR A 85 -0.93 -15.27 -11.76
CA THR A 85 -0.37 -15.41 -13.14
C THR A 85 -0.66 -16.80 -13.70
N THR A 86 -0.52 -17.84 -12.87
CA THR A 86 -0.81 -19.22 -13.28
C THR A 86 -2.28 -19.39 -13.64
N LYS A 87 -3.21 -18.86 -12.83
CA LYS A 87 -4.65 -18.93 -13.11
C LYS A 87 -5.05 -18.14 -14.35
N LEU A 88 -4.54 -16.91 -14.50
CA LEU A 88 -4.74 -16.11 -15.72
C LEU A 88 -4.22 -16.83 -16.97
N LYS A 89 -3.10 -17.52 -16.86
CA LYS A 89 -2.57 -18.35 -17.94
C LYS A 89 -3.52 -19.49 -18.29
N THR A 90 -4.04 -20.22 -17.30
CA THR A 90 -5.05 -21.27 -17.52
C THR A 90 -6.28 -20.71 -18.25
N ILE A 91 -6.79 -19.55 -17.83
CA ILE A 91 -7.96 -18.91 -18.45
C ILE A 91 -7.67 -18.54 -19.92
N THR A 92 -6.49 -18.00 -20.20
CA THR A 92 -6.13 -17.52 -21.55
C THR A 92 -5.75 -18.64 -22.52
N GLU A 93 -5.25 -19.77 -22.02
CA GLU A 93 -4.89 -20.94 -22.84
C GLU A 93 -6.06 -21.91 -23.07
N THR A 94 -7.13 -21.82 -22.28
CA THR A 94 -8.31 -22.69 -22.40
C THR A 94 -9.34 -22.06 -23.33
N GLU A 95 -9.67 -22.74 -24.43
CA GLU A 95 -10.74 -22.32 -25.33
C GLU A 95 -12.11 -22.43 -24.64
N PHE A 96 -13.12 -21.71 -25.14
CA PHE A 96 -14.47 -21.69 -24.54
C PHE A 96 -15.08 -23.10 -24.37
N ASP A 97 -14.94 -23.96 -25.37
CA ASP A 97 -15.42 -25.34 -25.33
C ASP A 97 -14.52 -26.28 -24.49
N GLY A 98 -13.36 -25.78 -24.04
CA GLY A 98 -12.44 -26.49 -23.15
C GLY A 98 -12.89 -26.51 -21.69
N PHE A 99 -13.81 -25.63 -21.30
CA PHE A 99 -14.47 -25.67 -20.00
C PHE A 99 -15.66 -26.63 -20.05
N GLU A 100 -15.76 -27.57 -19.10
CA GLU A 100 -16.82 -28.59 -19.08
C GLU A 100 -18.20 -27.96 -18.90
N ASP A 101 -18.35 -27.07 -17.92
CA ASP A 101 -19.60 -26.40 -17.58
C ASP A 101 -19.35 -24.97 -17.02
N ASP A 102 -20.41 -24.30 -16.53
CA ASP A 102 -20.26 -22.99 -15.89
C ASP A 102 -19.68 -23.08 -14.47
N GLN A 103 -19.66 -24.26 -13.85
CA GLN A 103 -19.11 -24.45 -12.50
C GLN A 103 -17.59 -24.34 -12.49
N GLU A 104 -16.89 -24.90 -13.49
CA GLU A 104 -15.42 -24.72 -13.59
C GLU A 104 -15.01 -23.24 -13.65
N ILE A 105 -15.80 -22.40 -14.33
CA ILE A 105 -15.55 -20.97 -14.43
C ILE A 105 -15.84 -20.26 -13.10
N ARG A 106 -16.88 -20.70 -12.36
CA ARG A 106 -17.20 -20.19 -11.02
C ARG A 106 -16.15 -20.59 -9.97
N ASP A 107 -15.54 -21.77 -10.12
CA ASP A 107 -14.45 -22.19 -9.24
C ASP A 107 -13.22 -21.29 -9.44
N LEU A 108 -12.93 -20.91 -10.69
CA LEU A 108 -11.93 -19.87 -10.97
C LEU A 108 -12.31 -18.53 -10.36
N GLU A 109 -13.58 -18.11 -10.48
CA GLU A 109 -14.06 -16.89 -9.84
C GLU A 109 -13.83 -16.91 -8.31
N ALA A 110 -14.09 -18.05 -7.65
CA ALA A 110 -13.83 -18.22 -6.23
C ALA A 110 -12.33 -18.08 -5.89
N ASP A 111 -11.43 -18.62 -6.71
CA ASP A 111 -9.98 -18.41 -6.53
C ASP A 111 -9.62 -16.91 -6.56
N PHE A 112 -10.24 -16.12 -7.45
CA PHE A 112 -10.01 -14.68 -7.49
C PHE A 112 -10.63 -13.97 -6.27
N VAL A 113 -11.75 -14.43 -5.72
CA VAL A 113 -12.24 -13.90 -4.43
C VAL A 113 -11.24 -14.16 -3.31
N ASP A 114 -10.63 -15.34 -3.26
CA ASP A 114 -9.61 -15.67 -2.26
C ASP A 114 -8.34 -14.83 -2.45
N TYR A 115 -7.91 -14.59 -3.70
CA TYR A 115 -6.77 -13.71 -3.98
C TYR A 115 -7.02 -12.27 -3.57
N SER A 116 -8.24 -11.76 -3.72
CA SER A 116 -8.62 -10.41 -3.28
C SER A 116 -8.47 -10.27 -1.76
N ALA A 117 -8.96 -11.25 -1.00
CA ALA A 117 -8.75 -11.30 0.45
C ALA A 117 -7.26 -11.39 0.83
N GLU A 118 -6.46 -12.21 0.11
CA GLU A 118 -5.01 -12.29 0.33
C GLU A 118 -4.32 -10.94 0.01
N ILE A 119 -4.78 -10.19 -1.00
CA ILE A 119 -4.28 -8.84 -1.29
C ILE A 119 -4.60 -7.88 -0.14
N ASP A 120 -5.84 -7.86 0.33
CA ASP A 120 -6.30 -6.98 1.42
C ASP A 120 -5.50 -7.21 2.71
N ASP A 121 -5.28 -8.48 3.07
CA ASP A 121 -4.46 -8.85 4.24
C ASP A 121 -3.03 -8.32 4.10
N GLN A 122 -2.41 -8.45 2.93
CA GLN A 122 -1.05 -7.94 2.68
C GLN A 122 -1.00 -6.40 2.67
N GLN A 123 -2.04 -5.74 2.15
CA GLN A 123 -2.14 -4.28 2.22
C GLN A 123 -2.23 -3.78 3.66
N ALA A 124 -3.06 -4.43 4.49
CA ALA A 124 -3.24 -4.07 5.88
C ALA A 124 -1.94 -4.24 6.69
N ASP A 125 -1.20 -5.34 6.47
CA ASP A 125 0.10 -5.56 7.11
C ASP A 125 1.11 -4.47 6.72
N ILE A 126 1.29 -4.22 5.41
CA ILE A 126 2.22 -3.17 4.95
C ILE A 126 1.82 -1.78 5.48
N GLN A 127 0.53 -1.45 5.45
CA GLN A 127 0.04 -0.17 5.94
C GLN A 127 0.34 0.01 7.44
N GLN A 128 0.14 -1.02 8.26
CA GLN A 128 0.45 -0.96 9.69
C GLN A 128 1.94 -0.70 9.95
N GLN A 129 2.82 -1.33 9.16
CA GLN A 129 4.26 -1.14 9.30
C GLN A 129 4.68 0.27 8.84
N ILE A 130 4.08 0.79 7.77
CA ILE A 130 4.28 2.18 7.32
C ILE A 130 3.75 3.19 8.33
N GLU A 131 2.59 2.94 8.94
CA GLU A 131 2.03 3.79 10.00
C GLU A 131 3.04 3.89 11.16
N THR A 132 3.52 2.74 11.64
CA THR A 132 4.52 2.69 12.73
C THR A 132 5.78 3.48 12.37
N ARG A 133 6.34 3.26 11.17
CA ARG A 133 7.54 3.97 10.73
C ARG A 133 7.30 5.47 10.51
N SER A 134 6.10 5.84 10.07
CA SER A 134 5.73 7.24 9.86
C SER A 134 5.63 7.98 11.19
N ASP A 135 5.08 7.36 12.23
CA ASP A 135 5.03 7.96 13.57
C ASP A 135 6.43 8.17 14.14
N GLU A 136 7.35 7.20 14.00
CA GLU A 136 8.76 7.36 14.39
C GLU A 136 9.44 8.54 13.66
N LEU A 137 9.27 8.62 12.34
CA LEU A 137 9.84 9.70 11.52
C LEU A 137 9.21 11.07 11.83
N LEU A 138 7.92 11.11 12.18
CA LEU A 138 7.26 12.34 12.59
C LEU A 138 7.85 12.89 13.90
N ASP A 139 8.17 12.01 14.85
CA ASP A 139 8.86 12.40 16.09
C ASP A 139 10.29 12.91 15.81
N GLU A 140 11.05 12.21 14.94
CA GLU A 140 12.37 12.65 14.49
C GLU A 140 12.33 14.04 13.80
N LEU A 141 11.35 14.25 12.91
CA LEU A 141 11.13 15.53 12.22
C LEU A 141 10.75 16.64 13.19
N ALA A 142 9.88 16.37 14.18
CA ALA A 142 9.49 17.36 15.18
C ALA A 142 10.70 17.84 16.02
N THR A 143 11.60 16.92 16.37
CA THR A 143 12.86 17.24 17.06
C THR A 143 13.77 18.11 16.19
N LYS A 144 13.99 17.75 14.92
CA LYS A 144 14.85 18.54 14.02
C LYS A 144 14.24 19.92 13.73
N TRP A 145 12.92 20.01 13.54
CA TRP A 145 12.20 21.28 13.34
C TRP A 145 12.41 22.25 14.49
N THR A 146 12.36 21.73 15.71
CA THR A 146 12.58 22.50 16.94
C THR A 146 13.96 23.15 16.95
N VAL A 147 14.98 22.48 16.41
CA VAL A 147 16.34 23.01 16.34
C VAL A 147 16.53 24.00 15.21
N LEU A 148 15.93 23.77 14.03
CA LEU A 148 16.03 24.72 12.92
C LEU A 148 15.39 26.08 13.21
N ARG A 149 14.42 26.12 14.14
CA ARG A 149 13.80 27.35 14.64
C ARG A 149 14.71 28.21 15.51
N ILE A 150 15.86 27.70 15.95
CA ILE A 150 16.87 28.54 16.60
C ILE A 150 17.39 29.52 15.53
N PRO A 151 17.43 30.85 15.79
CA PRO A 151 17.85 31.79 14.76
C PRO A 151 19.27 31.47 14.28
N ASP A 152 19.53 31.66 12.99
CA ASP A 152 20.82 31.40 12.33
C ASP A 152 21.25 29.91 12.25
N VAL A 153 20.41 28.97 12.70
CA VAL A 153 20.67 27.52 12.65
C VAL A 153 20.07 26.83 11.43
N GLY A 154 18.84 27.20 11.07
CA GLY A 154 18.13 26.71 9.88
C GLY A 154 17.75 27.84 8.93
N SER A 155 17.42 27.48 7.69
CA SER A 155 16.83 28.40 6.71
C SER A 155 15.30 28.22 6.62
N GLU A 156 14.61 29.22 6.07
CA GLU A 156 13.17 29.10 5.75
C GLU A 156 12.89 27.91 4.82
N ASP A 157 13.83 27.59 3.92
CA ASP A 157 13.73 26.44 3.01
C ASP A 157 13.79 25.10 3.78
N ASP A 158 14.62 25.00 4.83
CA ASP A 158 14.71 23.79 5.68
C ASP A 158 13.43 23.60 6.51
N GLU A 159 12.83 24.68 7.02
CA GLU A 159 11.54 24.62 7.72
C GLU A 159 10.43 24.14 6.78
N GLN A 160 10.35 24.70 5.57
CA GLN A 160 9.36 24.30 4.57
C GLN A 160 9.52 22.82 4.20
N LEU A 161 10.76 22.35 4.00
CA LEU A 161 11.05 20.95 3.71
C LEU A 161 10.52 20.00 4.81
N ILE A 162 10.73 20.35 6.08
CA ILE A 162 10.20 19.55 7.19
C ILE A 162 8.67 19.53 7.18
N GLU A 163 8.01 20.68 6.97
CA GLU A 163 6.55 20.73 6.91
C GLU A 163 6.00 19.86 5.77
N GLU A 164 6.63 19.92 4.59
CA GLU A 164 6.29 19.07 3.44
C GLU A 164 6.48 17.58 3.76
N PHE A 165 7.57 17.23 4.46
CA PHE A 165 7.83 15.84 4.82
C PHE A 165 6.85 15.34 5.89
N GLN A 166 6.53 16.15 6.90
CA GLN A 166 5.50 15.80 7.89
C GLN A 166 4.13 15.61 7.24
N GLN A 167 3.76 16.47 6.29
CA GLN A 167 2.50 16.30 5.57
C GLN A 167 2.49 15.02 4.74
N PHE A 168 3.60 14.71 4.04
CA PHE A 168 3.75 13.47 3.31
C PHE A 168 3.55 12.25 4.23
N LEU A 169 4.19 12.21 5.40
CA LEU A 169 4.07 11.08 6.33
C LEU A 169 2.63 10.94 6.86
N ARG A 170 1.95 12.05 7.20
CA ARG A 170 0.55 12.02 7.66
C ARG A 170 -0.39 11.49 6.60
N ASP A 171 -0.25 11.92 5.35
CA ASP A 171 -1.09 11.45 4.25
C ASP A 171 -0.98 9.93 4.08
N HIS A 172 0.23 9.38 4.12
CA HIS A 172 0.44 7.95 3.90
C HIS A 172 0.12 7.10 5.13
N ARG A 173 0.35 7.62 6.35
CA ARG A 173 -0.16 7.00 7.57
C ARG A 173 -1.68 6.81 7.52
N ASP A 174 -2.39 7.81 7.01
CA ASP A 174 -3.85 7.80 6.90
C ASP A 174 -4.36 7.04 5.64
N GLY A 175 -3.47 6.37 4.89
CA GLY A 175 -3.85 5.49 3.76
C GLY A 175 -3.90 6.15 2.38
N ASN A 176 -3.44 7.39 2.23
CA ASN A 176 -3.53 8.13 0.98
C ASN A 176 -2.37 7.82 0.01
N LEU A 177 -2.68 7.22 -1.14
CA LEU A 177 -1.73 6.83 -2.19
C LEU A 177 -1.94 7.56 -3.55
N GLN A 178 -2.43 8.80 -3.53
CA GLN A 178 -2.78 9.53 -4.77
C GLN A 178 -1.58 9.85 -5.68
N GLN A 179 -0.34 9.86 -5.17
CA GLN A 179 0.89 10.10 -5.94
C GLN A 179 1.74 8.83 -6.06
N VAL A 180 2.93 8.91 -6.67
CA VAL A 180 3.95 7.84 -6.64
C VAL A 180 4.72 7.97 -5.33
N PRO A 181 4.34 7.24 -4.26
CA PRO A 181 4.76 7.59 -2.91
C PRO A 181 6.25 7.42 -2.69
N ALA A 182 6.81 6.32 -3.21
CA ALA A 182 8.21 5.97 -3.06
C ALA A 182 9.18 7.03 -3.63
N ALA A 183 8.87 7.59 -4.79
CA ALA A 183 9.71 8.59 -5.44
C ALA A 183 9.75 9.89 -4.62
N ARG A 184 8.58 10.33 -4.14
CA ARG A 184 8.47 11.53 -3.31
C ARG A 184 9.08 11.34 -1.93
N TYR A 185 8.93 10.16 -1.33
CA TYR A 185 9.62 9.82 -0.08
C TYR A 185 11.13 9.93 -0.23
N ASN A 186 11.72 9.30 -1.27
CA ASN A 186 13.16 9.34 -1.49
C ASN A 186 13.67 10.77 -1.71
N GLU A 187 12.95 11.59 -2.47
CA GLU A 187 13.27 13.00 -2.66
C GLU A 187 13.29 13.78 -1.34
N LEU A 188 12.24 13.65 -0.53
CA LEU A 188 12.12 14.32 0.77
C LEU A 188 13.18 13.83 1.76
N SER A 189 13.44 12.52 1.79
CA SER A 189 14.45 11.90 2.65
C SER A 189 15.86 12.37 2.28
N GLU A 190 16.21 12.42 1.00
CA GLU A 190 17.52 12.90 0.53
C GLU A 190 17.73 14.38 0.89
N GLN A 191 16.72 15.22 0.63
CA GLN A 191 16.78 16.63 1.01
C GLN A 191 16.87 16.81 2.54
N TYR A 192 16.13 16.01 3.31
CA TYR A 192 16.16 16.05 4.77
C TYR A 192 17.53 15.66 5.34
N ASP A 193 18.19 14.66 4.75
CA ASP A 193 19.53 14.22 5.13
C ASP A 193 20.59 15.27 4.80
N ASP A 194 20.37 16.07 3.76
CA ASP A 194 21.25 17.16 3.34
C ASP A 194 21.16 18.41 4.22
N ILE A 195 20.14 18.53 5.09
CA ILE A 195 20.05 19.63 6.07
C ILE A 195 21.25 19.58 7.01
N ARG A 196 22.17 20.55 6.86
CA ARG A 196 23.37 20.68 7.70
C ARG A 196 23.16 21.66 8.84
N ILE A 197 23.19 21.15 10.06
CA ILE A 197 23.22 21.97 11.27
C ILE A 197 24.68 22.22 11.66
N SER A 198 25.14 23.48 11.57
CA SER A 198 26.50 23.87 11.94
C SER A 198 26.57 24.24 13.42
N PHE A 199 26.79 23.26 14.30
CA PHE A 199 26.88 23.47 15.75
C PHE A 199 27.97 24.46 16.17
N ASP A 200 29.06 24.57 15.41
CA ASP A 200 30.15 25.51 15.72
C ASP A 200 29.66 26.97 15.55
N VAL A 201 28.80 27.23 14.56
CA VAL A 201 28.19 28.57 14.37
C VAL A 201 27.19 28.85 15.49
N VAL A 202 26.37 27.86 15.86
CA VAL A 202 25.44 27.99 17.00
C VAL A 202 26.20 28.27 18.29
N GLN A 203 27.34 27.62 18.49
CA GLN A 203 28.16 27.81 19.69
C GLN A 203 28.77 29.21 19.74
N ASP A 204 29.36 29.66 18.63
CA ASP A 204 30.05 30.94 18.52
C ASP A 204 29.09 32.15 18.56
N GLU A 205 27.91 32.05 17.93
CA GLU A 205 26.97 33.18 17.87
C GLU A 205 26.15 33.35 19.16
N TYR A 206 25.89 32.27 19.89
CA TYR A 206 25.07 32.30 21.10
C TYR A 206 25.86 32.18 22.40
N ASP A 207 27.20 32.16 22.32
CA ASP A 207 28.10 32.05 23.48
C ASP A 207 27.75 30.84 24.37
N ILE A 208 27.46 29.69 23.74
CA ILE A 208 27.05 28.46 24.43
C ILE A 208 28.29 27.69 24.88
N GLY A 209 28.38 27.35 26.17
CA GLY A 209 29.48 26.52 26.68
C GLY A 209 29.50 25.10 26.08
N ASP A 210 30.69 24.48 26.05
CA ASP A 210 30.90 23.13 25.49
C ASP A 210 29.96 22.06 26.08
N GLU A 211 29.66 22.15 27.38
CA GLU A 211 28.74 21.23 28.07
C GLU A 211 27.28 21.42 27.63
N ALA A 212 26.82 22.67 27.50
CA ALA A 212 25.49 22.97 26.98
C ALA A 212 25.32 22.55 25.52
N MET A 213 26.38 22.72 24.71
CA MET A 213 26.41 22.25 23.32
C MET A 213 26.40 20.72 23.23
N SER A 214 27.06 20.02 24.17
CA SER A 214 27.04 18.56 24.27
C SER A 214 25.64 18.03 24.59
N GLU A 215 24.93 18.64 25.55
CA GLU A 215 23.54 18.27 25.86
C GLU A 215 22.57 18.57 24.71
N LEU A 216 22.77 19.70 24.01
CA LEU A 216 21.99 20.04 22.81
C LEU A 216 22.17 18.95 21.72
N LYS A 217 23.41 18.50 21.50
CA LYS A 217 23.73 17.39 20.57
C LYS A 217 23.12 16.05 21.00
N LYS A 218 22.98 15.78 22.31
CA LYS A 218 22.31 14.56 22.81
C LYS A 218 20.80 14.59 22.58
N LEU A 219 20.16 15.73 22.86
CA LEU A 219 18.74 15.95 22.57
C LEU A 219 18.44 15.77 21.07
N LEU A 220 19.32 16.28 20.22
CA LEU A 220 19.24 16.16 18.76
C LEU A 220 19.38 14.73 18.23
N ASN A 221 20.17 13.90 18.90
CA ASN A 221 20.34 12.48 18.55
C ASN A 221 19.27 11.59 19.21
N ASN A 222 18.13 12.15 19.63
CA ASN A 222 17.03 11.43 20.29
C ASN A 222 17.47 10.63 21.53
N THR A 223 18.53 11.07 22.20
CA THR A 223 18.98 10.46 23.45
C THR A 223 18.15 11.04 24.60
N GLN A 224 17.59 10.19 25.45
CA GLN A 224 16.79 10.63 26.59
C GLN A 224 17.69 11.44 27.55
N VAL A 225 17.45 12.74 27.67
CA VAL A 225 18.15 13.62 28.63
C VAL A 225 17.20 13.98 29.77
N THR A 226 17.58 13.65 31.00
CA THR A 226 16.77 13.96 32.18
C THR A 226 17.25 15.29 32.78
N LEU A 227 16.37 16.29 32.88
CA LEU A 227 16.71 17.63 33.41
C LEU A 227 17.30 17.63 34.84
N ALA A 228 17.10 16.56 35.62
CA ALA A 228 17.68 16.40 36.95
C ALA A 228 19.20 16.20 36.95
N GLU A 229 19.79 15.89 35.79
CA GLU A 229 21.22 15.62 35.61
C GLU A 229 21.97 16.79 34.95
N ILE A 230 21.26 17.85 34.55
CA ILE A 230 21.83 19.01 33.86
C ILE A 230 22.22 20.07 34.89
N ASP A 231 23.47 20.53 34.84
CA ASP A 231 24.00 21.58 35.71
C ASP A 231 23.20 22.90 35.56
N GLU A 232 23.06 23.65 36.64
CA GLU A 232 22.30 24.90 36.70
C GLU A 232 22.91 25.98 35.79
N ASP A 233 24.24 25.95 35.60
CA ASP A 233 24.94 26.82 34.66
C ASP A 233 24.67 26.43 33.20
N VAL A 234 24.53 25.14 32.89
CA VAL A 234 24.14 24.64 31.56
C VAL A 234 22.70 25.04 31.22
N LEU A 235 21.78 24.96 32.19
CA LEU A 235 20.40 25.45 32.03
C LEU A 235 20.33 26.97 31.81
N LYS A 236 21.31 27.71 32.31
CA LYS A 236 21.38 29.16 32.15
C LYS A 236 21.85 29.56 30.76
N ASP A 237 22.82 28.84 30.20
CA ASP A 237 23.27 29.01 28.81
C ASP A 237 22.14 28.64 27.82
N LEU A 238 21.44 27.52 28.07
CA LEU A 238 20.28 27.11 27.25
C LEU A 238 19.08 28.08 27.37
N LYS A 239 19.00 28.89 28.43
CA LYS A 239 17.97 29.96 28.56
C LYS A 239 18.27 31.21 27.76
N ASN A 240 19.54 31.47 27.37
CA ASN A 240 19.89 32.58 26.49
C ASN A 240 19.34 32.38 25.06
N LEU A 241 19.11 31.13 24.67
CA LEU A 241 18.27 30.76 23.52
C LEU A 241 16.80 30.95 23.91
N SER A 242 16.29 32.19 24.02
CA SER A 242 14.99 32.49 24.64
C SER A 242 13.75 31.75 24.07
N GLN A 243 13.88 31.08 22.93
CA GLN A 243 12.86 30.19 22.35
C GLN A 243 13.00 28.72 22.77
N PHE A 244 14.19 28.28 23.19
CA PHE A 244 14.49 26.93 23.71
C PHE A 244 13.76 26.65 25.03
N SER A 245 13.56 27.66 25.87
CA SER A 245 12.82 27.52 27.14
C SER A 245 11.32 27.21 26.97
N GLN A 246 10.76 27.43 25.77
CA GLN A 246 9.35 27.10 25.48
C GLN A 246 9.15 25.67 24.96
N LEU A 247 10.24 24.96 24.59
CA LEU A 247 10.21 23.67 23.90
C LEU A 247 10.68 22.49 24.77
N LEU A 248 11.16 22.75 25.99
CA LEU A 248 11.28 21.71 27.02
C LEU A 248 9.87 21.27 27.44
N THR A 249 9.32 20.26 26.76
CA THR A 249 8.12 19.57 27.25
C THR A 249 8.53 18.71 28.43
N ILE A 250 8.45 19.29 29.63
CA ILE A 250 8.81 18.63 30.88
C ILE A 250 7.82 17.47 31.13
N GLN A 251 8.26 16.21 30.98
CA GLN A 251 7.58 15.09 31.64
C GLN A 251 8.26 14.82 32.98
N PHE A 252 7.66 15.32 34.06
CA PHE A 252 7.99 14.84 35.40
C PHE A 252 7.47 13.40 35.52
N LYS A 253 8.36 12.42 35.69
CA LYS A 253 7.95 11.15 36.30
C LYS A 253 7.88 11.39 37.80
N GLU A 254 6.67 11.26 38.36
CA GLU A 254 6.53 11.10 39.80
C GLU A 254 7.09 9.74 40.18
N ASP A 255 8.19 9.72 40.91
CA ASP A 255 8.68 8.51 41.56
C ASP A 255 7.62 8.05 42.57
N THR A 256 7.11 6.83 42.36
CA THR A 256 6.44 6.02 43.41
C THR A 256 7.17 4.72 43.61
#